data_AF-A0A0F9IKF2-F1
#
_entry.id   AF-A0A0F9IKF2-F1
#
_cell.length_a   1.000
_cell.length_b   1.000
_cell.length_c   1.000
_cell.angle_alpha   90.00
_cell.angle_beta   90.00
_cell.angle_gamma   90.00
#
_symmetry.space_group_name_H-M   'P 1'
#
loop_
_entity.id
_entity.type
_entity.pdbx_description
1 polymer ?
#
loop_
_entity_poly.entity_id
_entity_poly.type
_entity_poly.pdbx_seq_one_letter_code
_entity_poly.pdbx_strand_id
1 'polypeptide(L)'
;MKQKLILVLFLIAIFSAMFFVSPLSPYHPQGALALEPQAQGLKRVADFYFDVATGDVRGHSAVNKFGRNDEIDTADGIEDIWDGGGTWPEPTASQVFTFTSTSALDASDGIGARTMEIFGLDSAGALQNETISLTGTVAITAINSYSMIDRMIVRTAGISATNIGTITANANTDSTVTAQINPINNQTLMTIYKIPAGFDGCMVNYFVDVNKSGGATTSVDAYLYAKPTGEVWQIKQLNGAISGGTSRYNHFFGVPNCFEPLTLIKLSANVSANDTGVSGGYDLVLHPN
;
A
#
# COMPACT_ATOMS: atom_id res chain seq x y z
N MET A 1 -40.56 79.14 24.05
CA MET A 1 -41.54 78.11 24.48
C MET A 1 -41.72 77.15 23.30
N LYS A 2 -41.12 75.95 23.16
CA LYS A 2 -40.28 75.04 23.98
C LYS A 2 -39.27 74.32 23.04
N GLN A 3 -38.05 74.04 23.54
CA GLN A 3 -37.11 72.90 23.24
C GLN A 3 -36.66 72.61 21.78
N LYS A 4 -35.42 72.21 21.42
CA LYS A 4 -34.09 72.02 22.05
C LYS A 4 -33.02 71.93 20.92
N LEU A 5 -31.93 72.69 21.07
CA LEU A 5 -30.49 72.52 20.73
C LEU A 5 -30.02 71.11 20.21
N ILE A 6 -29.11 70.97 19.22
CA ILE A 6 -27.62 71.01 19.33
C ILE A 6 -26.92 71.01 17.93
N LEU A 7 -25.70 71.60 17.93
CA LEU A 7 -24.77 72.04 16.87
C LEU A 7 -23.62 71.04 16.60
N VAL A 8 -23.05 70.98 15.37
CA VAL A 8 -21.65 70.55 15.12
C VAL A 8 -21.03 71.37 13.96
N LEU A 9 -19.82 71.91 14.17
CA LEU A 9 -19.00 72.73 13.26
C LEU A 9 -17.85 71.91 12.62
N PHE A 10 -17.39 72.32 11.44
CA PHE A 10 -16.11 71.92 10.82
C PHE A 10 -15.35 73.20 10.40
N LEU A 11 -14.05 73.30 10.67
CA LEU A 11 -13.19 74.32 10.04
C LEU A 11 -11.76 73.81 9.80
N ILE A 12 -11.24 74.15 8.62
CA ILE A 12 -9.95 73.78 8.02
C ILE A 12 -8.94 74.92 8.27
N ALA A 13 -7.65 74.60 8.48
CA ALA A 13 -6.57 75.59 8.52
C ALA A 13 -5.36 75.18 7.66
N ILE A 14 -4.85 76.16 6.92
CA ILE A 14 -3.73 76.16 5.96
C ILE A 14 -2.43 76.50 6.70
N PHE A 15 -1.27 75.95 6.29
CA PHE A 15 0.03 76.54 6.59
C PHE A 15 1.05 76.38 5.45
N SER A 16 1.73 77.48 5.12
CA SER A 16 2.69 77.66 4.02
C SER A 16 4.14 77.59 4.51
N ALA A 17 5.04 77.28 3.59
CA ALA A 17 6.41 76.79 3.79
C ALA A 17 7.46 77.86 4.15
N MET A 18 8.48 77.43 4.90
CA MET A 18 9.83 78.04 4.94
C MET A 18 10.87 76.92 4.88
N PHE A 19 11.75 76.97 3.88
CA PHE A 19 12.89 76.06 3.70
C PHE A 19 14.12 76.61 4.44
N PHE A 20 14.69 75.82 5.34
CA PHE A 20 16.06 75.99 5.83
C PHE A 20 16.89 74.79 5.36
N VAL A 21 17.97 75.04 4.63
CA VAL A 21 18.96 74.03 4.23
C VAL A 21 20.03 73.95 5.32
N SER A 22 20.14 72.81 5.98
CA SER A 22 21.24 72.49 6.89
C SER A 22 22.43 71.90 6.12
N PRO A 23 23.69 72.13 6.56
CA PRO A 23 24.85 71.55 5.91
C PRO A 23 24.94 70.04 6.19
N LEU A 24 25.21 69.26 5.14
CA LEU A 24 25.41 67.81 5.21
C LEU A 24 26.64 67.48 6.06
N SER A 25 26.45 66.70 7.13
CA SER A 25 27.54 66.07 7.88
C SER A 25 28.20 64.96 7.03
N PRO A 26 29.53 64.79 7.04
CA PRO A 26 30.17 63.70 6.31
C PRO A 26 29.75 62.35 6.88
N TYR A 27 29.19 61.50 6.03
CA TYR A 27 28.79 60.13 6.33
C TYR A 27 30.02 59.33 6.80
N HIS A 28 30.02 58.94 8.07
CA HIS A 28 30.90 57.89 8.57
C HIS A 28 30.20 56.55 8.27
N PRO A 29 30.74 55.67 7.41
CA PRO A 29 30.14 54.35 7.23
C PRO A 29 30.34 53.59 8.54
N GLN A 30 29.30 53.54 9.38
CA GLN A 30 29.19 52.47 10.35
C GLN A 30 29.04 51.19 9.54
N GLY A 31 29.95 50.24 9.75
CA GLY A 31 29.90 48.95 9.09
C GLY A 31 28.48 48.42 9.18
N ALA A 32 27.87 48.18 8.01
CA ALA A 32 26.61 47.47 7.96
C ALA A 32 26.85 46.16 8.70
N LEU A 33 26.22 46.01 9.87
CA LEU A 33 26.03 44.69 10.46
C LEU A 33 25.22 43.92 9.43
N ALA A 34 25.93 43.19 8.58
CA ALA A 34 25.34 42.14 7.80
C ALA A 34 24.71 41.20 8.82
N LEU A 35 23.40 41.31 9.01
CA LEU A 35 22.62 40.22 9.53
C LEU A 35 22.88 39.09 8.54
N GLU A 36 23.79 38.19 8.90
CA GLU A 36 23.97 36.97 8.14
C GLU A 36 22.59 36.35 7.96
N PRO A 37 22.20 35.95 6.74
CA PRO A 37 20.94 35.27 6.55
C PRO A 37 21.00 34.02 7.41
N GLN A 38 20.24 34.02 8.51
CA GLN A 38 20.09 32.83 9.32
C GLN A 38 19.64 31.73 8.38
N ALA A 39 20.37 30.61 8.35
CA ALA A 39 19.94 29.43 7.64
C ALA A 39 18.52 29.12 8.13
N GLN A 40 17.52 29.47 7.32
CA GLN A 40 16.16 29.05 7.57
C GLN A 40 16.20 27.56 7.32
N GLY A 41 16.44 26.79 8.38
CA GLY A 41 16.23 25.35 8.36
C GLY A 41 14.84 25.15 7.77
N LEU A 42 14.76 24.43 6.66
CA LEU A 42 13.49 24.10 6.03
C LEU A 42 12.62 23.53 7.13
N LYS A 43 11.58 24.27 7.52
CA LYS A 43 10.59 23.76 8.47
C LYS A 43 9.83 22.69 7.72
N ARG A 44 10.30 21.45 7.86
CA ARG A 44 9.63 20.29 7.28
C ARG A 44 8.19 20.30 7.78
N VAL A 45 7.24 20.30 6.86
CA VAL A 45 5.84 20.00 7.20
C VAL A 45 5.84 18.52 7.55
N ALA A 46 5.65 18.22 8.84
CA ALA A 46 5.57 16.85 9.30
C ALA A 46 4.35 16.19 8.65
N ASP A 47 4.60 15.14 7.87
CA ASP A 47 3.58 14.24 7.36
C ASP A 47 3.89 12.87 7.96
N PHE A 48 3.03 12.42 8.86
CA PHE A 48 3.21 11.19 9.59
C PHE A 48 3.40 9.98 8.67
N TYR A 49 2.63 9.89 7.57
CA TYR A 49 2.72 8.74 6.67
C TYR A 49 4.02 8.74 5.88
N PHE A 50 4.49 9.93 5.47
CA PHE A 50 5.80 10.07 4.86
C PHE A 50 6.92 9.68 5.84
N ASP A 51 6.83 10.13 7.10
CA ASP A 51 7.80 9.79 8.15
C ASP A 51 7.86 8.29 8.45
N VAL A 52 6.70 7.62 8.45
CA VAL A 52 6.64 6.16 8.61
C VAL A 52 7.31 5.49 7.42
N ALA A 53 7.06 5.96 6.20
CA ALA A 53 7.63 5.39 4.98
C ALA A 53 9.16 5.61 4.87
N THR A 54 9.69 6.72 5.40
CA THR A 54 11.14 6.99 5.44
C THR A 54 11.85 6.37 6.64
N GLY A 55 11.11 5.77 7.57
CA GLY A 55 11.66 5.18 8.80
C GLY A 55 12.01 6.19 9.88
N ASP A 56 11.52 7.42 9.77
CA ASP A 56 11.74 8.50 10.75
C ASP A 56 10.84 8.35 11.99
N VAL A 57 9.74 7.60 11.91
CA VAL A 57 8.93 7.23 13.08
C VAL A 57 9.42 5.90 13.67
N ARG A 58 10.04 5.98 14.85
CA ARG A 58 10.57 4.79 15.54
C ARG A 58 9.48 3.71 15.74
N GLY A 59 9.82 2.48 15.36
CA GLY A 59 8.99 1.30 15.58
C GLY A 59 7.80 1.18 14.63
N HIS A 60 7.58 2.15 13.74
CA HIS A 60 6.48 2.10 12.78
C HIS A 60 7.00 1.69 11.40
N SER A 61 6.14 1.05 10.62
CA SER A 61 6.40 0.75 9.21
C SER A 61 5.11 0.78 8.41
N ALA A 62 5.25 0.93 7.09
CA ALA A 62 4.12 0.91 6.17
C ALA A 62 4.04 -0.44 5.46
N VAL A 63 2.82 -0.92 5.23
CA VAL A 63 2.53 -2.07 4.38
C VAL A 63 1.51 -1.65 3.33
N ASN A 64 1.91 -1.72 2.06
CA ASN A 64 1.02 -1.47 0.92
C ASN A 64 0.76 -2.80 0.20
N LYS A 65 -0.45 -3.33 0.35
CA LYS A 65 -0.84 -4.59 -0.27
C LYS A 65 -1.79 -4.35 -1.41
N PHE A 66 -1.59 -5.06 -2.50
CA PHE A 66 -2.43 -5.01 -3.68
C PHE A 66 -2.43 -6.36 -4.37
N GLY A 67 -3.49 -6.63 -5.11
CA GLY A 67 -3.66 -7.87 -5.84
C GLY A 67 -4.69 -7.76 -6.93
N ARG A 68 -4.83 -8.86 -7.66
CA ARG A 68 -5.77 -9.00 -8.77
C ARG A 68 -6.19 -10.45 -8.90
N ASN A 69 -7.49 -10.66 -9.09
CA ASN A 69 -8.03 -11.87 -9.68
C ASN A 69 -8.56 -11.48 -11.07
N ASP A 70 -8.10 -12.17 -12.11
CA ASP A 70 -8.40 -11.84 -13.51
C ASP A 70 -9.76 -12.37 -13.97
N GLU A 71 -10.29 -13.40 -13.31
CA GLU A 71 -11.41 -14.20 -13.78
C GLU A 71 -12.22 -14.69 -12.58
N ILE A 72 -13.24 -13.91 -12.22
CA ILE A 72 -14.24 -14.33 -11.24
C ILE A 72 -15.54 -14.61 -11.99
N ASP A 73 -16.14 -15.78 -11.73
CA ASP A 73 -17.41 -16.19 -12.30
C ASP A 73 -18.55 -16.22 -11.27
N THR A 74 -19.77 -16.02 -11.78
CA THR A 74 -20.99 -16.06 -10.95
C THR A 74 -21.23 -17.41 -10.29
N ALA A 75 -20.70 -18.49 -10.87
CA ALA A 75 -20.88 -19.86 -10.38
C ALA A 75 -19.96 -20.20 -9.22
N ASP A 76 -18.81 -19.52 -9.10
CA ASP A 76 -17.78 -19.81 -8.08
C ASP A 76 -18.10 -19.12 -6.74
N GLY A 77 -18.96 -18.11 -6.77
CA GLY A 77 -19.37 -17.37 -5.57
C GLY A 77 -18.34 -16.33 -5.17
N ILE A 78 -17.97 -16.31 -3.89
CA ILE A 78 -16.97 -15.35 -3.37
C ILE A 78 -15.57 -15.89 -3.62
N GLU A 79 -14.76 -15.13 -4.35
CA GLU A 79 -13.36 -15.44 -4.58
C GLU A 79 -12.43 -14.40 -3.97
N ASP A 80 -11.19 -14.78 -3.71
CA ASP A 80 -10.18 -13.89 -3.17
C ASP A 80 -9.49 -13.07 -4.27
N ILE A 81 -9.05 -11.85 -3.95
CA ILE A 81 -8.32 -10.99 -4.88
C ILE A 81 -6.82 -11.34 -4.78
N TRP A 82 -6.41 -12.35 -5.54
CA TRP A 82 -5.03 -12.84 -5.65
C TRP A 82 -4.75 -13.55 -6.98
N ASP A 83 -3.47 -13.69 -7.36
CA ASP A 83 -3.06 -14.27 -8.65
C ASP A 83 -3.61 -15.67 -8.94
N GLY A 84 -3.91 -16.44 -7.90
CA GLY A 84 -4.29 -17.85 -7.98
C GLY A 84 -5.73 -18.12 -8.43
N GLY A 85 -6.59 -17.10 -8.41
CA GLY A 85 -8.03 -17.28 -8.60
C GLY A 85 -8.69 -18.06 -7.45
N GLY A 86 -10.03 -18.14 -7.44
CA GLY A 86 -10.75 -18.91 -6.44
C GLY A 86 -10.55 -18.43 -5.00
N THR A 87 -10.86 -19.30 -4.05
CA THR A 87 -10.58 -19.07 -2.62
C THR A 87 -9.12 -19.39 -2.32
N TRP A 88 -8.41 -18.47 -1.68
CA TRP A 88 -7.04 -18.65 -1.25
C TRP A 88 -6.94 -19.74 -0.17
N PRO A 89 -6.08 -20.76 -0.37
CA PRO A 89 -5.91 -21.84 0.60
C PRO A 89 -5.02 -21.38 1.76
N GLU A 90 -5.63 -21.16 2.92
CA GLU A 90 -4.89 -20.76 4.12
C GLU A 90 -3.96 -21.88 4.62
N PRO A 91 -2.64 -21.61 4.82
CA PRO A 91 -1.74 -22.58 5.42
C PRO A 91 -2.17 -22.96 6.83
N THR A 92 -2.20 -24.26 7.13
CA THR A 92 -2.61 -24.78 8.45
C THR A 92 -1.47 -24.87 9.45
N ALA A 93 -0.22 -24.87 8.98
CA ALA A 93 0.99 -24.92 9.79
C ALA A 93 2.17 -24.28 9.05
N SER A 94 3.21 -23.92 9.81
CA SER A 94 4.50 -23.51 9.22
C SER A 94 5.17 -24.69 8.55
N GLN A 95 5.62 -24.48 7.31
CA GLN A 95 6.19 -25.53 6.48
C GLN A 95 7.16 -24.95 5.46
N VAL A 96 7.99 -25.84 4.90
CA VAL A 96 8.86 -25.48 3.79
C VAL A 96 8.05 -25.49 2.49
N PHE A 97 8.35 -24.54 1.60
CA PHE A 97 7.73 -24.44 0.28
C PHE A 97 8.72 -24.86 -0.81
N THR A 98 8.17 -25.41 -1.88
CA THR A 98 8.90 -25.71 -3.11
C THR A 98 8.41 -24.78 -4.21
N PHE A 99 9.34 -24.23 -4.99
CA PHE A 99 9.07 -23.27 -6.04
C PHE A 99 9.41 -23.85 -7.41
N THR A 100 8.51 -23.65 -8.37
CA THR A 100 8.68 -24.15 -9.74
C THR A 100 8.11 -23.14 -10.72
N SER A 101 8.78 -22.93 -11.86
CA SER A 101 8.22 -22.17 -12.98
C SER A 101 7.60 -23.10 -14.02
N THR A 102 6.55 -22.65 -14.70
CA THR A 102 6.06 -23.31 -15.93
C THR A 102 6.98 -23.11 -17.14
N SER A 103 7.99 -22.25 -17.04
CA SER A 103 8.98 -21.99 -18.09
C SER A 103 10.38 -22.44 -17.69
N ALA A 104 11.02 -23.27 -18.52
CA ALA A 104 12.42 -23.65 -18.35
C ALA A 104 13.39 -22.46 -18.51
N LEU A 105 12.90 -21.34 -19.06
CA LEU A 105 13.69 -20.12 -19.26
C LEU A 105 13.75 -19.24 -18.01
N ASP A 106 12.92 -19.50 -16.98
CA ASP A 106 13.05 -18.87 -15.66
C ASP A 106 14.07 -19.62 -14.80
N ALA A 107 15.31 -19.62 -15.26
CA ALA A 107 16.44 -20.29 -14.62
C ALA A 107 17.63 -19.33 -14.50
N SER A 108 18.59 -19.64 -13.61
CA SER A 108 19.76 -18.79 -13.35
C SER A 108 20.57 -18.38 -14.59
N ASP A 109 20.63 -19.24 -15.62
CA ASP A 109 21.27 -19.02 -16.93
C ASP A 109 20.26 -18.67 -18.03
N GLY A 110 18.97 -18.72 -17.71
CA GLY A 110 17.86 -18.44 -18.61
C GLY A 110 17.71 -16.96 -18.97
N ILE A 111 16.80 -16.73 -19.93
CA ILE A 111 16.44 -15.39 -20.37
C ILE A 111 15.35 -14.74 -19.51
N GLY A 112 14.62 -15.55 -18.72
CA GLY A 112 13.52 -15.16 -17.83
C GLY A 112 13.98 -14.77 -16.42
N ALA A 113 13.14 -15.01 -15.41
CA ALA A 113 13.48 -14.78 -14.02
C ALA A 113 14.64 -15.68 -13.55
N ARG A 114 15.57 -15.13 -12.77
CA ARG A 114 16.79 -15.82 -12.32
C ARG A 114 16.85 -15.98 -10.82
N THR A 115 16.53 -14.93 -10.07
CA THR A 115 16.45 -14.99 -8.60
C THR A 115 15.12 -14.43 -8.13
N MET A 116 14.62 -14.99 -7.04
CA MET A 116 13.39 -14.57 -6.39
C MET A 116 13.63 -14.42 -4.90
N GLU A 117 13.16 -13.32 -4.32
CA GLU A 117 13.12 -13.13 -2.88
C GLU A 117 11.71 -13.46 -2.36
N ILE A 118 11.65 -14.24 -1.30
CA ILE A 118 10.44 -14.66 -0.61
C ILE A 118 10.33 -13.83 0.66
N PHE A 119 9.15 -13.30 0.94
CA PHE A 119 8.79 -12.63 2.17
C PHE A 119 7.62 -13.37 2.82
N GLY A 120 7.68 -13.51 4.13
CA GLY A 120 6.60 -14.12 4.88
C GLY A 120 6.89 -14.17 6.37
N LEU A 121 6.14 -15.03 7.05
CA LEU A 121 6.22 -15.20 8.49
C LEU A 121 6.76 -16.58 8.86
N ASP A 122 7.55 -16.66 9.93
CA ASP A 122 7.99 -17.93 10.50
C ASP A 122 6.88 -18.59 11.36
N SER A 123 7.20 -19.66 12.09
CA SER A 123 6.26 -20.33 12.99
C SER A 123 5.84 -19.50 14.20
N ALA A 124 6.65 -18.52 14.61
CA ALA A 124 6.34 -17.57 15.67
C ALA A 124 5.57 -16.34 15.15
N GLY A 125 5.43 -16.19 13.84
CA GLY A 125 4.81 -15.03 13.21
C GLY A 125 5.77 -13.85 13.03
N ALA A 126 7.08 -14.05 13.17
CA ALA A 126 8.07 -13.02 12.89
C ALA A 126 8.32 -12.92 11.38
N LEU A 127 8.57 -11.69 10.90
CA LEU A 127 8.95 -11.43 9.51
C LEU A 127 10.28 -12.12 9.19
N GLN A 128 10.33 -12.81 8.06
CA GLN A 128 11.53 -13.41 7.52
C GLN A 128 11.53 -13.33 5.98
N ASN A 129 12.73 -13.41 5.41
CA ASN A 129 12.92 -13.48 3.98
C ASN A 129 14.10 -14.38 3.61
N GLU A 130 14.10 -14.86 2.37
CA GLU A 130 15.26 -15.49 1.75
C GLU A 130 15.26 -15.26 0.24
N THR A 131 16.44 -15.32 -0.39
CA THR A 131 16.57 -15.26 -1.84
C THR A 131 16.98 -16.63 -2.38
N ILE A 132 16.27 -17.10 -3.39
CA ILE A 132 16.51 -18.37 -4.08
C ILE A 132 16.88 -18.13 -5.54
N SER A 133 17.73 -19.01 -6.09
CA SER A 133 18.04 -19.07 -7.52
C SER A 133 17.09 -20.03 -8.20
N LEU A 134 16.36 -19.56 -9.23
CA LEU A 134 15.40 -20.36 -9.97
C LEU A 134 16.10 -21.34 -10.91
N THR A 135 15.44 -22.48 -11.15
CA THR A 135 15.91 -23.58 -11.99
C THR A 135 14.89 -23.96 -13.07
N GLY A 136 14.04 -23.00 -13.47
CA GLY A 136 12.99 -23.20 -14.45
C GLY A 136 11.91 -24.17 -13.95
N THR A 137 11.71 -25.25 -14.70
CA THR A 137 10.72 -26.30 -14.39
C THR A 137 11.19 -27.30 -13.34
N VAL A 138 12.45 -27.23 -12.90
CA VAL A 138 12.94 -28.05 -11.79
C VAL A 138 12.58 -27.36 -10.48
N ALA A 139 11.91 -28.09 -9.60
CA ALA A 139 11.53 -27.65 -8.26
C ALA A 139 12.76 -27.30 -7.39
N ILE A 140 12.68 -26.19 -6.67
CA ILE A 140 13.66 -25.78 -5.65
C ILE A 140 12.96 -25.57 -4.32
N THR A 141 13.58 -26.02 -3.25
CA THR A 141 13.01 -25.96 -1.91
C THR A 141 13.60 -24.80 -1.13
N ALA A 142 12.76 -24.03 -0.43
CA ALA A 142 13.20 -22.99 0.51
C ALA A 142 14.07 -23.57 1.63
N ILE A 143 14.97 -22.75 2.17
CA ILE A 143 15.72 -23.08 3.37
C ILE A 143 14.84 -22.82 4.60
N ASN A 144 14.07 -21.73 4.59
CA ASN A 144 13.19 -21.36 5.69
C ASN A 144 11.83 -22.06 5.60
N SER A 145 11.20 -22.24 6.75
CA SER A 145 9.79 -22.66 6.85
C SER A 145 8.92 -21.45 7.09
N TYR A 146 7.81 -21.33 6.35
CA TYR A 146 6.88 -20.21 6.45
C TYR A 146 5.53 -20.67 6.97
N SER A 147 4.96 -19.93 7.94
CA SER A 147 3.54 -20.06 8.29
C SER A 147 2.64 -19.39 7.25
N MET A 148 3.17 -18.43 6.51
CA MET A 148 2.52 -17.81 5.37
C MET A 148 3.58 -17.07 4.53
N ILE A 149 3.48 -17.17 3.21
CA ILE A 149 4.18 -16.29 2.27
C ILE A 149 3.27 -15.11 1.99
N ASP A 150 3.75 -13.88 2.20
CA ASP A 150 2.97 -12.67 1.93
C ASP A 150 3.37 -11.98 0.62
N ARG A 151 4.59 -12.21 0.13
CA ARG A 151 5.08 -11.62 -1.11
C ARG A 151 6.23 -12.46 -1.66
N MET A 152 6.24 -12.66 -2.97
CA MET A 152 7.44 -13.07 -3.70
C MET A 152 7.78 -12.00 -4.72
N ILE A 153 9.08 -11.73 -4.92
CA ILE A 153 9.57 -10.72 -5.88
C ILE A 153 10.74 -11.28 -6.66
N VAL A 154 10.64 -11.28 -7.99
CA VAL A 154 11.78 -11.54 -8.88
C VAL A 154 12.77 -10.39 -8.74
N ARG A 155 14.00 -10.70 -8.30
CA ARG A 155 15.06 -9.70 -8.08
C ARG A 155 16.00 -9.55 -9.26
N THR A 156 16.20 -10.62 -10.02
CA THR A 156 17.02 -10.58 -11.23
C THR A 156 16.36 -11.41 -12.33
N ALA A 157 16.54 -10.98 -13.57
CA ALA A 157 16.07 -11.65 -14.77
C ALA A 157 17.13 -11.54 -15.88
N GLY A 158 17.01 -12.37 -16.91
CA GLY A 158 17.81 -12.27 -18.13
C GLY A 158 17.31 -11.16 -19.05
N ILE A 159 17.44 -11.38 -20.37
CA ILE A 159 17.09 -10.36 -21.38
C ILE A 159 15.59 -10.04 -21.47
N SER A 160 14.69 -10.90 -20.96
CA SER A 160 13.27 -10.57 -20.91
C SER A 160 12.95 -9.45 -19.92
N ALA A 161 13.83 -9.23 -18.93
CA ALA A 161 13.58 -8.42 -17.73
C ALA A 161 12.35 -8.84 -16.89
N THR A 162 11.72 -9.99 -17.21
CA THR A 162 10.53 -10.51 -16.52
C THR A 162 10.55 -12.02 -16.34
N ASN A 163 9.79 -12.55 -15.38
CA ASN A 163 9.41 -13.96 -15.42
C ASN A 163 8.59 -14.27 -16.68
N ILE A 164 8.86 -15.43 -17.29
CA ILE A 164 8.22 -15.89 -18.52
C ILE A 164 7.06 -16.83 -18.20
N GLY A 165 7.28 -17.76 -17.28
CA GLY A 165 6.28 -18.68 -16.77
C GLY A 165 5.64 -18.19 -15.47
N THR A 166 4.61 -18.93 -15.05
CA THR A 166 4.04 -18.80 -13.71
C THR A 166 4.99 -19.46 -12.72
N ILE A 167 5.41 -18.73 -11.68
CA ILE A 167 6.22 -19.26 -10.58
C ILE A 167 5.30 -19.54 -9.41
N THR A 168 5.16 -20.79 -8.98
CA THR A 168 4.27 -21.19 -7.89
C THR A 168 5.04 -21.52 -6.61
N ALA A 169 4.47 -21.20 -5.46
CA ALA A 169 4.93 -21.68 -4.15
C ALA A 169 4.02 -22.83 -3.69
N ASN A 170 4.52 -24.06 -3.80
CA ASN A 170 3.81 -25.27 -3.40
C ASN A 170 4.17 -25.65 -1.96
N ALA A 171 3.17 -25.75 -1.11
CA ALA A 171 3.28 -26.30 0.23
C ALA A 171 3.77 -27.76 0.18
N ASN A 172 4.86 -28.10 0.86
CA ASN A 172 5.39 -29.46 0.81
C ASN A 172 4.49 -30.49 1.51
N THR A 173 3.60 -30.06 2.42
CA THR A 173 2.74 -30.99 3.16
C THR A 173 1.53 -31.46 2.38
N ASP A 174 0.93 -30.60 1.55
CA ASP A 174 -0.35 -30.84 0.88
C ASP A 174 -0.39 -30.39 -0.59
N SER A 175 0.74 -29.89 -1.12
CA SER A 175 0.90 -29.38 -2.49
C SER A 175 0.03 -28.16 -2.85
N THR A 176 -0.65 -27.55 -1.87
CA THR A 176 -1.46 -26.35 -2.11
C THR A 176 -0.58 -25.19 -2.58
N VAL A 177 -1.11 -24.39 -3.51
CA VAL A 177 -0.45 -23.17 -3.98
C VAL A 177 -0.96 -22.01 -3.15
N THR A 178 -0.11 -21.42 -2.31
CA THR A 178 -0.49 -20.33 -1.39
C THR A 178 0.03 -18.97 -1.85
N ALA A 179 0.91 -18.96 -2.85
CA ALA A 179 1.36 -17.77 -3.55
C ALA A 179 1.85 -18.13 -4.95
N GLN A 180 1.67 -17.25 -5.94
CA GLN A 180 2.24 -17.42 -7.27
C GLN A 180 2.56 -16.08 -7.92
N ILE A 181 3.48 -16.07 -8.88
CA ILE A 181 3.78 -14.93 -9.76
C ILE A 181 3.32 -15.33 -11.16
N ASN A 182 2.26 -14.72 -11.67
CA ASN A 182 1.86 -14.88 -13.07
C ASN A 182 2.91 -14.27 -14.02
N PRO A 183 2.99 -14.70 -15.29
CA PRO A 183 3.94 -14.18 -16.27
C PRO A 183 3.99 -12.65 -16.28
N ILE A 184 5.17 -12.06 -16.50
CA ILE A 184 5.40 -10.61 -16.61
C ILE A 184 5.33 -9.85 -15.27
N ASN A 185 4.60 -10.34 -14.27
CA ASN A 185 4.34 -9.58 -13.04
C ASN A 185 5.59 -9.31 -12.19
N ASN A 186 6.60 -10.19 -12.23
CA ASN A 186 7.80 -10.14 -11.38
C ASN A 186 7.53 -10.08 -9.87
N GLN A 187 6.29 -10.19 -9.42
CA GLN A 187 5.91 -10.26 -8.02
C GLN A 187 4.51 -10.84 -7.88
N THR A 188 4.17 -11.29 -6.67
CA THR A 188 2.80 -11.68 -6.35
C THR A 188 1.87 -10.46 -6.32
N LEU A 189 0.71 -10.58 -6.94
CA LEU A 189 -0.47 -9.75 -6.82
C LEU A 189 -1.46 -10.43 -5.88
N MET A 190 -1.36 -10.16 -4.58
CA MET A 190 -2.26 -10.71 -3.58
C MET A 190 -2.60 -9.70 -2.48
N THR A 191 -3.89 -9.56 -2.20
CA THR A 191 -4.42 -8.71 -1.12
C THR A 191 -4.39 -9.42 0.24
N ILE A 192 -3.61 -10.48 0.39
CA ILE A 192 -3.62 -11.31 1.60
C ILE A 192 -2.38 -10.98 2.43
N TYR A 193 -2.58 -10.67 3.70
CA TYR A 193 -1.52 -10.28 4.63
C TYR A 193 -1.87 -10.74 6.04
N LYS A 194 -0.87 -11.19 6.80
CA LYS A 194 -1.03 -11.49 8.22
C LYS A 194 -0.18 -10.51 9.02
N ILE A 195 -0.79 -9.86 10.01
CA ILE A 195 -0.06 -8.93 10.88
C ILE A 195 1.06 -9.70 11.60
N PRO A 196 2.33 -9.25 11.54
CA PRO A 196 3.43 -9.92 12.22
C PRO A 196 3.23 -9.94 13.74
N ALA A 197 3.83 -10.93 14.41
CA ALA A 197 3.88 -10.97 15.86
C ALA A 197 4.59 -9.72 16.42
N GLY A 198 4.05 -9.17 17.50
CA GLY A 198 4.59 -7.97 18.17
C GLY A 198 4.21 -6.64 17.53
N PHE A 199 3.36 -6.64 16.50
CA PHE A 199 2.84 -5.43 15.87
C PHE A 199 1.32 -5.45 15.82
N ASP A 200 0.71 -4.29 16.00
CA ASP A 200 -0.66 -4.04 15.56
C ASP A 200 -0.63 -3.42 14.17
N GLY A 201 -1.63 -3.73 13.34
CA GLY A 201 -1.77 -3.17 12.01
C GLY A 201 -2.99 -2.29 11.86
N CYS A 202 -2.79 -0.98 11.68
CA CYS A 202 -3.87 -0.02 11.48
C CYS A 202 -4.09 0.29 10.00
N MET A 203 -5.23 -0.14 9.47
CA MET A 203 -5.65 0.15 8.10
C MET A 203 -6.17 1.57 7.97
N VAL A 204 -5.58 2.31 7.04
CA VAL A 204 -5.91 3.73 6.80
C VAL A 204 -6.77 3.92 5.56
N ASN A 205 -6.63 3.04 4.58
CA ASN A 205 -7.50 2.99 3.41
C ASN A 205 -7.51 1.59 2.78
N TYR A 206 -8.51 1.35 1.93
CA TYR A 206 -8.49 0.29 0.95
C TYR A 206 -9.24 0.72 -0.31
N PHE A 207 -9.02 -0.03 -1.38
CA PHE A 207 -9.69 0.18 -2.66
C PHE A 207 -10.00 -1.14 -3.34
N VAL A 208 -10.99 -1.08 -4.23
CA VAL A 208 -11.35 -2.16 -5.13
C VAL A 208 -11.67 -1.57 -6.49
N ASP A 209 -11.17 -2.23 -7.53
CA ASP A 209 -11.33 -1.87 -8.93
C ASP A 209 -12.02 -3.02 -9.67
N VAL A 210 -13.07 -2.69 -10.43
CA VAL A 210 -13.65 -3.60 -11.42
C VAL A 210 -12.94 -3.34 -12.73
N ASN A 211 -12.29 -4.38 -13.26
CA ASN A 211 -11.46 -4.28 -14.46
C ASN A 211 -12.10 -5.11 -15.56
N LYS A 212 -12.89 -4.44 -16.40
CA LYS A 212 -13.63 -5.06 -17.49
C LYS A 212 -13.35 -4.36 -18.81
N SER A 213 -13.09 -5.15 -19.85
CA SER A 213 -12.95 -4.67 -21.23
C SER A 213 -14.29 -4.70 -21.97
N GLY A 214 -15.27 -3.89 -21.50
CA GLY A 214 -16.59 -3.77 -22.12
C GLY A 214 -17.56 -4.94 -21.84
N GLY A 215 -18.81 -4.83 -22.29
CA GLY A 215 -19.87 -5.82 -22.06
C GLY A 215 -21.02 -5.29 -21.19
N ALA A 216 -21.91 -6.19 -20.73
CA ALA A 216 -23.03 -5.83 -19.86
C ALA A 216 -22.53 -5.25 -18.53
N THR A 217 -23.30 -4.35 -17.93
CA THR A 217 -23.01 -3.82 -16.60
C THR A 217 -22.86 -4.96 -15.58
N THR A 218 -21.74 -5.00 -14.89
CA THR A 218 -21.49 -5.93 -13.79
C THR A 218 -21.58 -5.17 -12.46
N SER A 219 -22.20 -5.77 -11.46
CA SER A 219 -22.02 -5.40 -10.06
C SER A 219 -21.01 -6.31 -9.40
N VAL A 220 -20.13 -5.73 -8.60
CA VAL A 220 -19.15 -6.43 -7.76
C VAL A 220 -19.41 -6.03 -6.32
N ASP A 221 -19.64 -7.01 -5.46
CA ASP A 221 -19.63 -6.84 -4.01
C ASP A 221 -18.26 -7.25 -3.50
N ALA A 222 -17.54 -6.31 -2.89
CA ALA A 222 -16.23 -6.54 -2.33
C ALA A 222 -16.26 -6.57 -0.81
N TYR A 223 -15.48 -7.49 -0.25
CA TYR A 223 -15.46 -7.80 1.17
C TYR A 223 -14.04 -7.59 1.69
N LEU A 224 -13.92 -6.75 2.72
CA LEU A 224 -12.72 -6.73 3.55
C LEU A 224 -12.91 -7.74 4.67
N TYR A 225 -12.15 -8.82 4.62
CA TYR A 225 -12.14 -9.86 5.64
C TYR A 225 -10.95 -9.70 6.57
N ALA A 226 -11.20 -9.94 7.86
CA ALA A 226 -10.15 -10.18 8.84
C ALA A 226 -10.46 -11.44 9.65
N LYS A 227 -9.44 -12.20 10.01
CA LYS A 227 -9.51 -13.36 10.89
C LYS A 227 -8.51 -13.20 12.03
N PRO A 228 -8.97 -12.73 13.21
CA PRO A 228 -8.15 -12.72 14.42
C PRO A 228 -7.70 -14.12 14.82
N THR A 229 -6.64 -14.20 15.63
CA THR A 229 -6.08 -15.47 16.07
C THR A 229 -7.10 -16.26 16.90
N GLY A 230 -7.36 -17.51 16.51
CA GLY A 230 -8.35 -18.36 17.20
C GLY A 230 -9.80 -18.07 16.85
N GLU A 231 -10.06 -17.15 15.93
CA GLU A 231 -11.39 -16.77 15.47
C GLU A 231 -11.66 -17.20 14.01
N VAL A 232 -12.87 -16.88 13.53
CA VAL A 232 -13.32 -17.13 12.15
C VAL A 232 -13.23 -15.85 11.31
N TRP A 233 -13.36 -15.98 9.99
CA TRP A 233 -13.40 -14.83 9.09
C TRP A 233 -14.57 -13.90 9.42
N GLN A 234 -14.27 -12.61 9.57
CA GLN A 234 -15.23 -11.55 9.88
C GLN A 234 -15.17 -10.48 8.80
N ILE A 235 -16.33 -10.08 8.30
CA ILE A 235 -16.46 -8.93 7.39
C ILE A 235 -16.24 -7.66 8.20
N LYS A 236 -15.28 -6.85 7.79
CA LYS A 236 -14.96 -5.55 8.39
C LYS A 236 -15.49 -4.38 7.57
N GLN A 237 -15.61 -4.58 6.26
CA GLN A 237 -16.27 -3.68 5.33
C GLN A 237 -16.90 -4.47 4.17
N LEU A 238 -17.97 -3.91 3.60
CA LEU A 238 -18.62 -4.42 2.39
C LEU A 238 -18.97 -3.23 1.51
N ASN A 239 -18.57 -3.26 0.24
CA ASN A 239 -18.92 -2.21 -0.72
C ASN A 239 -19.23 -2.78 -2.08
N GLY A 240 -20.20 -2.15 -2.75
CA GLY A 240 -20.52 -2.45 -4.14
C GLY A 240 -19.81 -1.50 -5.09
N ALA A 241 -19.37 -2.03 -6.24
CA ALA A 241 -19.05 -1.26 -7.43
C ALA A 241 -19.94 -1.74 -8.58
N ILE A 242 -20.50 -0.83 -9.36
CA ILE A 242 -21.34 -1.16 -10.52
C ILE A 242 -20.74 -0.47 -11.73
N SER A 243 -20.47 -1.22 -12.79
CA SER A 243 -19.83 -0.64 -13.98
C SER A 243 -20.11 -1.42 -15.26
N GLY A 244 -20.29 -0.70 -16.35
CA GLY A 244 -20.22 -1.23 -17.73
C GLY A 244 -18.80 -1.21 -18.33
N GLY A 245 -17.80 -0.83 -17.53
CA GLY A 245 -16.38 -0.75 -17.88
C GLY A 245 -15.49 -0.75 -16.63
N THR A 246 -14.35 -0.05 -16.66
CA THR A 246 -13.49 0.06 -15.47
C THR A 246 -14.04 1.06 -14.45
N SER A 247 -14.09 0.68 -13.18
CA SER A 247 -14.50 1.55 -12.07
C SER A 247 -13.69 1.30 -10.82
N ARG A 248 -13.51 2.34 -10.00
CA ARG A 248 -12.80 2.28 -8.71
C ARG A 248 -13.70 2.70 -7.56
N TYR A 249 -13.68 1.94 -6.48
CA TYR A 249 -14.17 2.36 -5.17
C TYR A 249 -12.97 2.52 -4.22
N ASN A 250 -12.92 3.66 -3.53
CA ASN A 250 -11.92 3.94 -2.50
C ASN A 250 -12.61 4.22 -1.18
N HIS A 251 -12.10 3.65 -0.08
CA HIS A 251 -12.55 3.96 1.26
C HIS A 251 -11.37 4.42 2.12
N PHE A 252 -11.54 5.60 2.72
CA PHE A 252 -10.59 6.15 3.68
C PHE A 252 -11.20 6.08 5.07
N PHE A 253 -10.43 5.54 6.02
CA PHE A 253 -10.86 5.46 7.40
C PHE A 253 -10.60 6.80 8.10
N GLY A 254 -11.66 7.47 8.57
CA GLY A 254 -11.52 8.67 9.40
C GLY A 254 -10.88 8.37 10.77
N VAL A 255 -11.17 7.18 11.30
CA VAL A 255 -10.44 6.56 12.41
C VAL A 255 -9.92 5.23 11.89
N PRO A 256 -8.60 5.00 11.86
CA PRO A 256 -8.02 3.77 11.31
C PRO A 256 -8.63 2.51 11.94
N ASN A 257 -8.87 1.50 11.11
CA ASN A 257 -9.33 0.20 11.59
C ASN A 257 -8.12 -0.66 11.94
N CYS A 258 -7.87 -0.88 13.23
CA CYS A 258 -6.68 -1.58 13.71
C CYS A 258 -6.96 -3.05 14.01
N PHE A 259 -5.94 -3.87 13.76
CA PHE A 259 -5.96 -5.32 13.90
C PHE A 259 -4.84 -5.77 14.82
N GLU A 260 -5.17 -6.69 15.72
CA GLU A 260 -4.23 -7.30 16.66
C GLU A 260 -3.17 -8.16 15.94
N PRO A 261 -2.04 -8.49 16.60
CA PRO A 261 -0.99 -9.30 16.01
C PRO A 261 -1.54 -10.64 15.51
N LEU A 262 -0.96 -11.16 14.43
CA LEU A 262 -1.34 -12.42 13.79
C LEU A 262 -2.75 -12.44 13.17
N THR A 263 -3.47 -11.31 13.13
CA THR A 263 -4.71 -11.20 12.37
C THR A 263 -4.43 -11.35 10.88
N LEU A 264 -5.12 -12.27 10.22
CA LEU A 264 -5.07 -12.44 8.77
C LEU A 264 -6.09 -11.52 8.10
N ILE A 265 -5.69 -10.82 7.03
CA ILE A 265 -6.49 -9.84 6.32
C ILE A 265 -6.50 -10.21 4.84
N LYS A 266 -7.67 -10.15 4.18
CA LYS A 266 -7.79 -10.32 2.72
C LYS A 266 -8.93 -9.51 2.13
N LEU A 267 -8.85 -9.23 0.83
CA LEU A 267 -9.98 -8.75 0.05
C LEU A 267 -10.54 -9.89 -0.80
N SER A 268 -11.86 -9.96 -0.87
CA SER A 268 -12.59 -10.93 -1.69
C SER A 268 -13.69 -10.21 -2.48
N ALA A 269 -14.17 -10.83 -3.55
CA ALA A 269 -15.21 -10.26 -4.41
C ALA A 269 -16.23 -11.33 -4.83
N ASN A 270 -17.48 -10.90 -5.00
CA ASN A 270 -18.55 -11.64 -5.65
C ASN A 270 -19.07 -10.78 -6.82
N VAL A 271 -19.40 -11.43 -7.94
CA VAL A 271 -19.67 -10.74 -9.20
C VAL A 271 -21.01 -11.14 -9.78
N SER A 272 -21.65 -10.25 -10.53
CA SER A 272 -22.93 -10.52 -11.20
C SER A 272 -22.80 -10.97 -12.66
N ALA A 273 -21.57 -11.13 -13.16
CA ALA A 273 -21.29 -11.59 -14.51
C ALA A 273 -19.97 -12.35 -14.54
N ASN A 274 -19.87 -13.32 -15.44
CA ASN A 274 -18.66 -14.11 -15.65
C ASN A 274 -17.51 -13.28 -16.24
N ASP A 275 -16.31 -13.85 -16.18
CA ASP A 275 -15.06 -13.29 -16.68
C ASP A 275 -14.77 -11.90 -16.09
N THR A 276 -15.13 -11.69 -14.81
CA THR A 276 -14.99 -10.39 -14.17
C THR A 276 -13.66 -10.30 -13.44
N GLY A 277 -12.72 -9.54 -14.00
CA GLY A 277 -11.47 -9.23 -13.33
C GLY A 277 -11.66 -8.16 -12.24
N VAL A 278 -11.15 -8.42 -11.05
CA VAL A 278 -11.21 -7.51 -9.90
C VAL A 278 -9.82 -7.28 -9.33
N SER A 279 -9.46 -6.03 -9.10
CA SER A 279 -8.23 -5.64 -8.41
C SER A 279 -8.55 -4.95 -7.10
N GLY A 280 -7.61 -4.93 -6.18
CA GLY A 280 -7.80 -4.25 -4.91
C GLY A 280 -6.52 -4.10 -4.13
N GLY A 281 -6.59 -3.36 -3.04
CA GLY A 281 -5.46 -3.16 -2.16
C GLY A 281 -5.81 -2.35 -0.93
N TYR A 282 -4.88 -2.28 0.00
CA TYR A 282 -5.00 -1.54 1.25
C TYR A 282 -3.65 -1.13 1.79
N ASP A 283 -3.68 -0.08 2.60
CA ASP A 283 -2.53 0.49 3.27
C ASP A 283 -2.67 0.30 4.79
N LEU A 284 -1.63 -0.26 5.39
CA LEU A 284 -1.50 -0.41 6.84
C LEU A 284 -0.32 0.41 7.35
N VAL A 285 -0.48 0.95 8.55
CA VAL A 285 0.63 1.34 9.41
C VAL A 285 0.79 0.27 10.47
N LEU A 286 1.96 -0.34 10.54
CA LEU A 286 2.32 -1.21 11.65
C LEU A 286 2.93 -0.37 12.77
N HIS A 287 2.59 -0.67 14.01
CA HIS A 287 3.24 -0.11 15.19
C HIS A 287 3.48 -1.21 16.24
N PRO A 288 4.43 -1.03 17.17
CA PRO A 288 4.67 -2.03 18.20
C PRO A 288 3.43 -2.19 19.08
N ASN A 289 3.07 -3.44 19.39
CA ASN A 289 2.04 -3.79 20.37
C ASN A 289 2.56 -3.52 21.80
#